data_AF-A0A8S3WB94-F1
#
_entry.id   AF-A0A8S3WB94-F1
#
_cell.length_a   1.000
_cell.length_b   1.000
_cell.length_c   1.000
_cell.angle_alpha   90.00
_cell.angle_beta   90.00
_cell.angle_gamma   90.00
#
_symmetry.space_group_name_H-M   'P 1'
#
loop_
_entity.id
_entity.type
_entity.pdbx_description
1 polymer ?
#
loop_
_entity_poly.entity_id
_entity_poly.type
_entity_poly.pdbx_seq_one_letter_code
_entity_poly.pdbx_strand_id
1 'polypeptide(L)'
;MDLERILQPVKLADEVLCRRESNLITAETTLRFIISKLININKPLARKLVDSLRKRISERRTDLTAVLLYLHDPHKYEEDKSQFIYDETFNLPPKSVIRKAIKNIVERLEYTGSNAVTTTPVDDPYEDIPPLISRRKRSRSTNVT
;
A
#
# COMPACT_ATOMS: atom_id res chain seq x y z
N MET A 1 -7.38 -21.86 24.62
CA MET A 1 -8.12 -22.26 23.40
C MET A 1 -8.63 -21.07 22.57
N ASP A 2 -9.24 -20.04 23.18
CA ASP A 2 -9.82 -18.92 22.40
C ASP A 2 -8.78 -18.13 21.58
N LEU A 3 -7.59 -17.88 22.13
CA LEU A 3 -6.54 -17.13 21.42
C LEU A 3 -6.03 -17.86 20.18
N GLU A 4 -5.76 -19.15 20.29
CA GLU A 4 -5.29 -19.99 19.18
C GLU A 4 -6.27 -19.97 18.01
N ARG A 5 -7.58 -20.13 18.30
CA ARG A 5 -8.63 -20.06 17.29
C ARG A 5 -8.69 -18.69 16.59
N ILE A 6 -8.48 -17.60 17.33
CA ILE A 6 -8.47 -16.23 16.80
C ILE A 6 -7.24 -15.98 15.92
N LEU A 7 -6.08 -16.53 16.27
CA LEU A 7 -4.84 -16.32 15.52
C LEU A 7 -4.68 -17.28 14.32
N GLN A 8 -5.40 -18.40 14.29
CA GLN A 8 -5.33 -19.37 13.20
C GLN A 8 -5.58 -18.76 11.80
N PRO A 9 -6.59 -17.90 11.57
CA PRO A 9 -6.78 -17.25 10.27
C PRO A 9 -5.61 -16.33 9.88
N VAL A 10 -4.98 -15.68 10.86
CA VAL A 10 -3.82 -14.80 10.64
C VAL A 10 -2.60 -15.62 10.24
N LYS A 11 -2.36 -16.75 10.91
CA LYS A 11 -1.30 -17.70 10.53
C LYS A 11 -1.49 -18.20 9.09
N LEU A 12 -2.69 -18.67 8.74
CA LEU A 12 -2.97 -19.17 7.39
C LEU A 12 -2.79 -18.08 6.33
N ALA A 13 -3.16 -16.84 6.67
CA ALA A 13 -2.94 -15.72 5.77
C ALA A 13 -1.45 -15.40 5.58
N ASP A 14 -0.66 -15.40 6.66
CA ASP A 14 0.80 -15.24 6.59
C ASP A 14 1.42 -16.31 5.67
N GLU A 15 1.04 -17.58 5.84
CA GLU A 15 1.49 -18.68 4.98
C GLU A 15 1.09 -18.51 3.51
N VAL A 16 -0.02 -17.84 3.20
CA VAL A 16 -0.44 -17.56 1.81
C VAL A 16 0.27 -16.34 1.24
N LEU A 17 0.43 -15.28 2.03
CA LEU A 17 1.10 -14.04 1.63
C LEU A 17 2.59 -14.23 1.42
N CYS A 18 3.23 -15.12 2.18
CA CYS A 18 4.65 -15.42 2.08
C CYS A 18 4.99 -16.49 1.02
N ARG A 19 4.01 -16.96 0.23
CA ARG A 19 4.30 -17.85 -0.91
C ARG A 19 4.93 -17.08 -2.05
N ARG A 20 5.83 -17.76 -2.78
CA ARG A 20 6.47 -17.22 -3.99
C ARG A 20 5.47 -16.75 -5.06
N GLU A 21 4.37 -17.48 -5.22
CA GLU A 21 3.33 -17.19 -6.20
C GLU A 21 2.27 -16.19 -5.69
N SER A 22 2.45 -15.63 -4.50
CA SER A 22 1.51 -14.65 -3.96
C SER A 22 1.61 -13.35 -4.74
N ASN A 23 0.49 -12.94 -5.32
CA ASN A 23 0.36 -11.67 -6.03
C ASN A 23 -0.67 -10.77 -5.30
N LEU A 24 -0.87 -9.54 -5.80
CA LEU A 24 -1.76 -8.61 -5.13
C LEU A 24 -3.23 -9.10 -5.08
N ILE A 25 -3.67 -9.91 -6.06
CA ILE A 25 -5.01 -10.51 -6.08
C ILE A 25 -5.13 -11.57 -4.98
N THR A 26 -4.10 -12.39 -4.81
CA THR A 26 -3.99 -13.33 -3.68
C THR A 26 -4.00 -12.58 -2.35
N ALA A 27 -3.29 -11.46 -2.25
CA ALA A 27 -3.27 -10.65 -1.04
C ALA A 27 -4.67 -10.08 -0.71
N GLU A 28 -5.34 -9.50 -1.68
CA GLU A 28 -6.71 -8.98 -1.55
C GLU A 28 -7.68 -10.06 -1.04
N THR A 29 -7.68 -11.22 -1.69
CA THR A 29 -8.56 -12.35 -1.31
C THR A 29 -8.21 -12.91 0.06
N THR A 30 -6.92 -12.93 0.42
CA THR A 30 -6.43 -13.35 1.74
C THR A 30 -6.89 -12.40 2.84
N LEU A 31 -6.86 -11.08 2.61
CA LEU A 31 -7.37 -10.10 3.57
C LEU A 31 -8.88 -10.29 3.80
N ARG A 32 -9.66 -10.50 2.74
CA ARG A 32 -11.10 -10.83 2.85
C ARG A 32 -11.32 -12.12 3.65
N PHE A 33 -10.50 -13.14 3.39
CA PHE A 33 -10.53 -14.41 4.11
C PHE A 33 -10.32 -14.22 5.63
N ILE A 34 -9.29 -13.46 6.05
CA ILE A 34 -9.03 -13.21 7.48
C ILE A 34 -10.23 -12.55 8.14
N ILE A 35 -10.77 -11.49 7.53
CA ILE A 35 -11.93 -10.76 8.07
C ILE A 35 -13.13 -11.68 8.21
N SER A 36 -13.46 -12.44 7.16
CA SER A 36 -14.59 -13.39 7.17
C SER A 36 -14.43 -14.43 8.28
N LYS A 37 -13.24 -15.03 8.43
CA LYS A 37 -12.98 -16.03 9.48
C LYS A 37 -13.06 -15.44 10.88
N LEU A 38 -12.52 -14.25 11.10
CA LEU A 38 -12.55 -13.61 12.41
C LEU A 38 -13.98 -13.18 12.82
N ILE A 39 -14.80 -12.71 11.89
CA ILE A 39 -16.22 -12.39 12.14
C ILE A 39 -16.96 -13.64 12.64
N ASN A 40 -16.73 -14.80 12.00
CA ASN A 40 -17.38 -16.06 12.36
C ASN A 40 -16.99 -16.60 13.75
N ILE A 41 -15.82 -16.23 14.29
CA ILE A 41 -15.41 -16.65 15.64
C ILE A 41 -16.25 -15.96 16.72
N ASN A 42 -16.77 -14.77 16.44
CA ASN A 42 -17.72 -14.04 17.29
C ASN A 42 -17.27 -13.84 18.76
N LYS A 43 -15.98 -13.56 18.98
CA LYS A 43 -15.39 -13.25 20.29
C LYS A 43 -15.01 -11.77 20.41
N PRO A 44 -14.99 -11.16 21.62
CA PRO A 44 -14.66 -9.74 21.78
C PRO A 44 -13.30 -9.35 21.19
N LEU A 45 -12.27 -10.18 21.39
CA LEU A 45 -10.95 -9.93 20.82
C LEU A 45 -10.93 -10.05 19.29
N ALA A 46 -11.65 -11.04 18.73
CA ALA A 46 -11.78 -11.20 17.28
C ALA A 46 -12.45 -9.99 16.63
N ARG A 47 -13.51 -9.46 17.26
CA ARG A 47 -14.20 -8.23 16.80
C ARG A 47 -13.25 -7.03 16.78
N LYS A 48 -12.52 -6.78 17.89
CA LYS A 48 -11.51 -5.70 17.94
C LYS A 48 -10.43 -5.86 16.86
N LEU A 49 -10.02 -7.09 16.57
CA LEU A 49 -9.05 -7.37 15.52
C LEU A 49 -9.63 -7.09 14.13
N VAL A 50 -10.87 -7.50 13.86
CA VAL A 50 -11.60 -7.17 12.62
C VAL A 50 -11.67 -5.66 12.42
N ASP A 51 -12.09 -4.91 13.44
CA ASP A 51 -12.23 -3.46 13.36
C ASP A 51 -10.87 -2.79 13.05
N SER A 52 -9.82 -3.25 13.73
CA SER A 52 -8.47 -2.75 13.52
C SER A 52 -7.95 -3.07 12.12
N LEU A 53 -8.19 -4.28 11.62
CA LEU A 53 -7.79 -4.70 10.29
C LEU A 53 -8.55 -3.93 9.21
N ARG A 54 -9.89 -3.82 9.33
CA ARG A 54 -10.72 -3.04 8.40
C ARG A 54 -10.24 -1.60 8.32
N LYS A 55 -10.03 -0.95 9.47
CA LYS A 55 -9.49 0.40 9.53
C LYS A 55 -8.17 0.53 8.76
N ARG A 56 -7.22 -0.37 9.02
CA ARG A 56 -5.89 -0.35 8.35
C ARG A 56 -5.97 -0.65 6.85
N ILE A 57 -6.90 -1.50 6.43
CA ILE A 57 -7.12 -1.79 5.01
C ILE A 57 -7.70 -0.54 4.34
N SER A 58 -8.76 0.06 4.89
CA SER A 58 -9.37 1.27 4.32
C SER A 58 -8.39 2.46 4.25
N GLU A 59 -7.49 2.61 5.23
CA GLU A 59 -6.44 3.64 5.21
C GLU A 59 -5.41 3.45 4.08
N ARG A 60 -5.21 2.22 3.59
CA ARG A 60 -4.15 1.87 2.63
C ARG A 60 -4.67 1.48 1.26
N ARG A 61 -5.96 1.14 1.14
CA ARG A 61 -6.59 0.75 -0.12
C ARG A 61 -6.66 1.97 -1.03
N THR A 62 -6.19 1.80 -2.26
CA THR A 62 -6.21 2.85 -3.30
C THR A 62 -6.97 2.38 -4.52
N ASP A 63 -7.33 3.31 -5.41
CA ASP A 63 -7.99 3.02 -6.70
C ASP A 63 -7.18 2.05 -7.59
N LEU A 64 -5.86 1.94 -7.38
CA LEU A 64 -5.01 0.99 -8.09
C LEU A 64 -5.37 -0.46 -7.78
N THR A 65 -5.91 -0.74 -6.60
CA THR A 65 -6.43 -2.06 -6.24
C THR A 65 -7.57 -2.46 -7.18
N ALA A 66 -8.47 -1.51 -7.48
CA ALA A 66 -9.58 -1.73 -8.40
C ALA A 66 -9.10 -1.95 -9.83
N VAL A 67 -8.09 -1.20 -10.28
CA VAL A 67 -7.44 -1.43 -11.58
C VAL A 67 -6.90 -2.86 -11.67
N LEU A 68 -6.16 -3.30 -10.66
CA LEU A 68 -5.54 -4.63 -10.65
C LEU A 68 -6.58 -5.76 -10.62
N LEU A 69 -7.64 -5.62 -9.83
CA LEU A 69 -8.75 -6.58 -9.81
C LEU A 69 -9.47 -6.64 -11.16
N TYR A 70 -9.75 -5.49 -11.78
CA TYR A 70 -10.41 -5.43 -13.08
C TYR A 70 -9.53 -6.03 -14.19
N LEU A 71 -8.22 -5.81 -14.15
CA LEU A 71 -7.27 -6.39 -15.11
C LEU A 71 -7.15 -7.91 -14.98
N HIS A 72 -7.25 -8.44 -13.75
CA HIS A 72 -7.15 -9.88 -13.52
C HIS A 72 -8.35 -10.63 -14.10
N ASP A 73 -9.57 -10.17 -13.81
CA ASP A 73 -10.80 -10.74 -14.34
C ASP A 73 -11.94 -9.69 -14.31
N PRO A 74 -12.31 -9.11 -15.47
CA PRO A 74 -13.38 -8.11 -15.55
C PRO A 74 -14.77 -8.67 -15.19
N HIS A 75 -15.02 -9.96 -15.41
CA HIS A 75 -16.32 -10.56 -15.11
C HIS A 75 -16.47 -10.72 -13.60
N LYS A 76 -15.45 -11.30 -12.97
CA LYS A 76 -15.38 -11.42 -11.51
C LYS A 76 -15.40 -10.06 -10.82
N TYR A 77 -14.81 -9.02 -11.42
CA TYR A 77 -14.88 -7.66 -10.87
C TYR A 77 -16.33 -7.16 -10.72
N GLU A 78 -17.18 -7.37 -11.72
CA GLU A 78 -18.59 -6.94 -11.65
C GLU A 78 -19.43 -7.77 -10.67
N GLU A 79 -19.12 -9.07 -10.57
CA GLU A 79 -19.70 -9.95 -9.54
C GLU A 79 -19.33 -9.47 -8.13
N ASP A 80 -18.04 -9.31 -7.86
CA ASP A 80 -17.51 -8.83 -6.58
C ASP A 80 -18.06 -7.44 -6.25
N LYS A 81 -18.15 -6.54 -7.23
CA LYS A 81 -18.69 -5.19 -7.03
C LYS A 81 -20.13 -5.22 -6.55
N SER A 82 -20.93 -6.14 -7.07
CA SER A 82 -22.31 -6.35 -6.63
C SER A 82 -22.37 -6.99 -5.24
N GLN A 83 -21.50 -7.98 -4.98
CA GLN A 83 -21.42 -8.68 -3.70
C GLN A 83 -20.98 -7.77 -2.55
N PHE A 84 -20.03 -6.88 -2.79
CA PHE A 84 -19.39 -6.03 -1.76
C PHE A 84 -19.89 -4.58 -1.79
N ILE A 85 -21.03 -4.28 -2.43
CA ILE A 85 -21.55 -2.92 -2.56
C ILE A 85 -21.79 -2.21 -1.21
N TYR A 86 -22.16 -2.97 -0.18
CA TYR A 86 -22.39 -2.46 1.18
C TYR A 86 -21.20 -2.66 2.12
N ASP A 87 -20.07 -3.23 1.65
CA ASP A 87 -18.88 -3.38 2.48
C ASP A 87 -18.01 -2.12 2.41
N GLU A 88 -17.89 -1.40 3.52
CA GLU A 88 -17.12 -0.16 3.60
C GLU A 88 -15.61 -0.34 3.36
N THR A 89 -15.08 -1.55 3.48
CA THR A 89 -13.65 -1.86 3.35
C THR A 89 -13.29 -2.37 1.96
N PHE A 90 -14.14 -3.22 1.39
CA PHE A 90 -13.87 -3.95 0.15
C PHE A 90 -14.78 -3.56 -1.01
N ASN A 91 -15.62 -2.54 -0.87
CA ASN A 91 -16.39 -2.01 -2.00
C ASN A 91 -15.47 -1.67 -3.18
N LEU A 92 -16.02 -1.85 -4.38
CA LEU A 92 -15.31 -1.65 -5.63
C LEU A 92 -15.86 -0.42 -6.36
N PRO A 93 -15.00 0.51 -6.79
CA PRO A 93 -15.43 1.73 -7.42
C PRO A 93 -16.02 1.48 -8.83
N PRO A 94 -16.76 2.44 -9.40
CA PRO A 94 -17.25 2.33 -10.76
C PRO A 94 -16.12 2.41 -11.80
N LYS A 95 -16.37 1.90 -13.02
CA LYS A 95 -15.41 1.89 -14.13
C LYS A 95 -14.85 3.28 -14.50
N SER A 96 -15.58 4.35 -14.21
CA SER A 96 -15.11 5.73 -14.41
C SER A 96 -13.88 6.06 -13.57
N VAL A 97 -13.83 5.59 -12.32
CA VAL A 97 -12.68 5.76 -11.42
C VAL A 97 -11.50 4.93 -11.91
N ILE A 98 -11.73 3.68 -12.32
CA ILE A 98 -10.70 2.83 -12.94
C ILE A 98 -10.10 3.54 -14.17
N ARG A 99 -10.95 4.06 -15.06
CA ARG A 99 -10.50 4.78 -16.26
C ARG A 99 -9.64 5.99 -15.90
N LYS A 100 -10.04 6.76 -14.89
CA LYS A 100 -9.27 7.91 -14.39
C LYS A 100 -7.91 7.46 -13.83
N ALA A 101 -7.89 6.38 -13.04
CA ALA A 101 -6.65 5.83 -12.48
C ALA A 101 -5.69 5.38 -13.58
N ILE A 102 -6.18 4.70 -14.62
CA ILE A 102 -5.36 4.32 -15.78
C ILE A 102 -4.83 5.56 -16.51
N LYS A 103 -5.69 6.56 -16.77
CA LYS A 103 -5.27 7.81 -17.41
C LYS A 103 -4.14 8.50 -16.63
N ASN A 104 -4.26 8.59 -15.31
CA ASN A 104 -3.21 9.16 -14.46
C ASN A 104 -1.89 8.37 -14.54
N ILE A 105 -1.95 7.04 -14.68
CA ILE A 105 -0.75 6.22 -14.87
C ILE A 105 -0.11 6.56 -16.23
N VAL A 106 -0.90 6.58 -17.30
CA VAL A 106 -0.43 6.91 -18.66
C VAL A 106 0.24 8.28 -18.68
N GLU A 107 -0.42 9.31 -18.16
CA GLU A 107 0.12 10.68 -18.09
C GLU A 107 1.45 10.73 -17.32
N ARG A 108 1.55 10.00 -16.20
CA ARG A 108 2.79 9.92 -15.42
C ARG A 108 3.93 9.22 -16.16
N LEU A 109 3.61 8.21 -16.97
CA LEU A 109 4.61 7.48 -17.76
C LEU A 109 5.05 8.31 -18.97
N GLU A 110 4.12 8.96 -19.66
CA GLU A 110 4.39 9.82 -20.82
C GLU A 110 5.17 11.09 -20.44
N TYR A 111 5.01 11.58 -19.20
CA TYR A 111 5.73 12.77 -18.70
C TYR A 111 7.23 12.53 -18.41
N THR A 112 7.76 11.32 -18.61
CA THR A 112 9.20 11.05 -18.48
C THR A 112 9.98 11.34 -19.78
N GLY A 113 10.07 12.61 -20.20
CA GLY A 113 10.85 12.92 -21.42
C GLY A 113 11.05 14.34 -21.91
N SER A 114 10.53 15.40 -21.27
CA SER A 114 10.60 16.76 -21.86
C SER A 114 11.38 17.81 -21.06
N ASN A 115 12.15 17.43 -20.04
CA ASN A 115 13.07 18.35 -19.36
C ASN A 115 14.47 17.73 -19.26
N ALA A 116 15.11 17.50 -20.40
CA ALA A 116 16.56 17.45 -20.49
C ALA A 116 17.01 18.65 -21.33
N VAL A 117 17.94 19.44 -20.76
CA VAL A 117 18.69 20.55 -21.37
C VAL A 117 17.99 21.91 -21.39
N THR A 118 18.17 22.67 -20.31
CA THR A 118 18.56 24.08 -20.46
C THR A 118 20.03 24.19 -20.04
N THR A 119 20.94 23.96 -20.98
CA THR A 119 22.29 24.54 -20.88
C THR A 119 22.13 26.04 -21.10
N THR A 120 22.06 26.83 -20.02
CA THR A 120 22.45 28.24 -20.12
C THR A 120 23.96 28.35 -19.96
N PRO A 121 24.64 29.17 -20.77
CA PRO A 121 26.09 29.32 -20.74
C PRO A 121 26.58 29.88 -19.40
N VAL A 122 27.79 29.46 -19.04
CA VAL A 122 28.58 29.97 -17.92
C VAL A 122 28.89 31.45 -18.15
N ASP A 123 28.45 32.31 -17.24
CA ASP A 123 29.08 33.59 -16.90
C ASP A 123 29.03 33.70 -15.36
N ASP A 124 30.16 33.35 -14.75
CA ASP A 124 30.39 33.32 -13.30
C ASP A 124 31.01 34.65 -12.84
N PRO A 125 30.35 35.47 -12.01
CA PRO A 125 30.94 36.71 -11.50
C PRO A 125 31.41 36.61 -10.03
N TYR A 126 31.56 35.41 -9.45
CA TYR A 126 31.98 35.27 -8.06
C TYR A 126 33.22 34.38 -7.89
N GLU A 127 34.36 34.86 -8.42
CA GLU A 127 35.65 34.60 -7.78
C GLU A 127 35.66 35.27 -6.40
N ASP A 128 35.46 34.48 -5.33
CA ASP A 128 36.22 34.53 -4.06
C ASP A 128 35.44 33.80 -2.95
N ILE A 129 35.73 32.51 -2.77
CA ILE A 129 35.40 31.82 -1.52
C ILE A 129 36.65 31.05 -1.06
N PRO A 130 37.24 31.37 0.11
CA PRO A 130 38.40 30.66 0.63
C PRO A 130 38.07 29.20 1.05
N PRO A 131 39.07 28.31 1.12
CA PRO A 131 38.86 26.87 1.04
C PRO A 131 38.30 26.22 2.32
N LEU A 132 37.55 25.14 2.09
CA LEU A 132 36.84 24.31 3.07
C LEU A 132 37.78 23.68 4.11
N ILE A 133 37.52 23.96 5.39
CA ILE A 133 38.08 23.18 6.51
C ILE A 133 37.38 21.81 6.54
N SER A 134 38.16 20.76 6.24
CA SER A 134 37.77 19.36 6.39
C SER A 134 38.05 18.86 7.82
N ARG A 135 37.05 18.13 8.37
CA ARG A 135 37.13 17.13 9.44
C ARG A 135 37.63 17.56 10.82
N ARG A 136 36.80 17.32 11.86
CA ARG A 136 37.01 16.19 12.81
C ARG A 136 35.93 16.06 13.90
N LYS A 137 35.59 14.78 14.12
CA LYS A 137 35.35 14.04 15.39
C LYS A 137 34.09 14.28 16.22
N ARG A 138 33.28 13.20 16.25
CA ARG A 138 32.64 12.57 17.41
C ARG A 138 33.15 13.09 18.76
N SER A 139 32.22 13.52 19.62
CA SER A 139 32.38 13.58 21.07
C SER A 139 31.25 12.81 21.75
N ARG A 140 31.63 11.65 22.30
CA ARG A 140 30.92 10.94 23.37
C ARG A 140 31.36 11.63 24.67
N SER A 141 30.44 11.99 25.57
CA SER A 141 30.82 12.22 26.96
C SER A 141 29.84 11.50 27.88
N THR A 142 30.43 10.66 28.72
CA THR A 142 29.88 9.90 29.84
C THR A 142 29.97 10.74 31.12
N ASN A 143 28.91 10.65 31.94
CA ASN A 143 28.76 10.73 33.41
C ASN A 143 29.83 11.36 34.35
N VAL A 144 29.30 11.69 35.54
CA VAL A 144 29.92 11.97 36.86
C VAL A 144 30.19 13.47 37.07
N THR A 145 29.55 14.15 38.03
CA THR A 145 29.60 13.93 39.48
C THR A 145 28.29 14.35 40.15
#